data_AF-A0A258A340-F1
#
_entry.id   AF-A0A258A340-F1
#
_cell.length_a   1.000
_cell.length_b   1.000
_cell.length_c   1.000
_cell.angle_alpha   90.00
_cell.angle_beta   90.00
_cell.angle_gamma   90.00
#
_symmetry.space_group_name_H-M   'P 1'
#
loop_
_entity.id
_entity.type
_entity.pdbx_description
1 polymer ?
#
loop_
_entity_poly.entity_id
_entity_poly.type
_entity_poly.pdbx_seq_one_letter_code
_entity_poly.pdbx_strand_id
1 'polypeptide(L)' 'MHKQAVTMRELQKMSAATIKALPHAVPIQSDGETVAFLTPLREPDPEAWKRVLDQIEAHHAQLSPETKAWLEQFLDAREQ' A
#
# COMPACT_ATOMS: atom_id res chain seq x y z
N MET A 1 -5.39 4.48 22.63
CA MET A 1 -4.38 3.42 22.41
C MET A 1 -4.42 3.05 20.93
N HIS A 2 -3.41 3.44 20.14
CA HIS A 2 -3.28 2.93 18.77
C HIS A 2 -2.84 1.47 18.85
N LYS A 3 -3.67 0.53 18.42
CA LYS A 3 -3.31 -0.89 18.38
C LYS A 3 -2.28 -1.07 17.25
N GLN A 4 -1.07 -1.45 17.60
CA GLN A 4 0.04 -1.66 16.66
C GLN A 4 -0.12 -2.95 15.83
N ALA A 5 -0.94 -3.90 16.29
CA ALA A 5 -1.32 -5.11 15.57
C ALA A 5 -2.65 -5.65 16.14
N VAL A 6 -3.34 -6.49 15.36
CA VAL A 6 -4.52 -7.25 15.81
C VAL A 6 -4.30 -8.73 15.57
N THR A 7 -4.78 -9.58 16.47
CA THR A 7 -4.78 -11.03 16.28
C THR A 7 -5.91 -11.49 15.36
N MET A 8 -5.80 -12.68 14.77
CA MET A 8 -6.90 -13.31 14.01
C MET A 8 -8.21 -13.39 14.81
N ARG A 9 -8.13 -13.68 16.12
CA ARG A 9 -9.31 -13.73 17.00
C ARG A 9 -9.93 -12.35 17.23
N GLU A 10 -9.12 -11.29 17.29
CA GLU A 10 -9.64 -9.92 17.39
C GLU A 10 -10.28 -9.48 16.07
N LEU A 11 -9.63 -9.79 14.93
CA LEU A 11 -10.16 -9.50 13.59
C LEU A 11 -11.58 -10.05 13.43
N GLN A 12 -11.82 -11.30 13.83
CA GLN A 12 -13.14 -11.95 13.77
C GLN A 12 -14.23 -11.22 14.58
N LYS A 13 -13.86 -10.38 15.55
CA LYS A 13 -14.79 -9.63 16.41
C LYS A 13 -14.95 -8.17 15.97
N MET A 14 -14.16 -7.70 15.01
CA MET A 14 -14.21 -6.31 14.56
C MET A 14 -15.44 -6.08 13.67
N SER A 15 -16.14 -4.97 13.91
CA SER A 15 -17.20 -4.51 13.01
C SER A 15 -16.61 -3.79 11.80
N ALA A 16 -17.35 -3.71 10.70
CA ALA A 16 -16.97 -2.90 9.54
C ALA A 16 -16.73 -1.42 9.90
N ALA A 17 -17.50 -0.87 10.85
CA ALA A 17 -17.29 0.50 11.34
C ALA A 17 -15.95 0.65 12.07
N THR A 18 -15.58 -0.34 12.89
CA THR A 18 -14.27 -0.39 13.55
C THR A 18 -13.13 -0.45 12.54
N ILE A 19 -13.28 -1.28 11.50
CA ILE A 19 -12.29 -1.41 10.42
C ILE A 19 -12.15 -0.08 9.67
N LYS A 20 -13.25 0.58 9.29
CA LYS A 20 -13.23 1.90 8.61
C LYS A 20 -12.57 3.00 9.45
N ALA A 21 -12.72 2.95 10.77
CA ALA A 21 -12.14 3.92 11.69
C ALA A 21 -10.63 3.72 11.94
N LEU A 22 -10.01 2.68 11.38
CA LEU A 22 -8.58 2.49 11.52
C LEU A 22 -7.80 3.68 10.91
N PRO A 23 -6.81 4.23 11.62
CA PRO A 23 -6.06 5.39 11.15
C PRO A 23 -5.10 5.07 10.00
N HIS A 24 -4.63 3.82 9.89
CA HIS A 24 -3.70 3.31 8.89
C HIS A 24 -3.88 1.79 8.74
N ALA A 25 -3.13 1.17 7.83
CA ALA A 25 -3.07 -0.29 7.73
C ALA A 25 -2.53 -0.90 9.02
N VAL A 26 -3.22 -1.93 9.54
CA VAL A 26 -2.85 -2.60 10.80
C VAL A 26 -2.42 -4.04 10.51
N PRO A 27 -1.25 -4.49 10.99
CA PRO A 27 -0.82 -5.88 10.86
C PRO A 27 -1.79 -6.85 11.56
N ILE A 28 -2.05 -7.98 10.91
CA ILE A 28 -2.78 -9.12 11.49
C ILE A 28 -1.77 -10.20 11.88
N GLN A 29 -1.78 -10.59 13.15
CA GLN A 29 -0.89 -11.62 13.70
C GLN A 29 -1.61 -12.97 13.89
N SER A 30 -0.88 -14.05 13.55
CA SER A 30 -1.22 -15.44 13.88
C SER A 30 0.03 -16.13 14.38
N ASP A 31 -0.03 -16.76 15.56
CA ASP A 31 1.08 -17.53 16.16
C ASP A 31 2.45 -16.81 16.19
N GLY A 32 2.44 -15.48 16.34
CA GLY A 32 3.65 -14.65 16.41
C GLY A 32 4.12 -14.10 15.07
N GLU A 33 3.51 -14.52 13.96
CA GLU A 33 3.84 -14.06 12.61
C GLU A 33 2.81 -13.06 12.07
N THR A 34 3.26 -12.11 11.25
CA THR A 34 2.36 -11.22 10.51
C THR A 34 1.91 -11.94 9.24
N VAL A 35 0.62 -12.27 9.17
CA VAL A 35 0.04 -13.05 8.05
C VAL A 35 -0.69 -12.18 7.03
N ALA A 36 -1.12 -10.98 7.42
CA ALA A 36 -1.83 -10.05 6.55
C ALA A 36 -1.80 -8.62 7.10
N PHE A 37 -2.25 -7.66 6.28
CA PHE A 37 -2.55 -6.30 6.71
C PHE A 37 -4.03 -6.00 6.52
N LEU A 38 -4.66 -5.44 7.55
CA LEU A 38 -6.00 -4.89 7.48
C LEU A 38 -5.92 -3.41 7.12
N THR A 39 -6.28 -3.07 5.89
CA THR A 39 -6.24 -1.69 5.39
C THR A 39 -7.66 -1.13 5.25
N PRO A 40 -7.99 -0.03 5.93
CA PRO A 40 -9.27 0.64 5.71
C PRO A 40 -9.31 1.23 4.29
N LEU A 41 -10.32 0.85 3.51
CA LEU A 41 -10.57 1.49 2.22
C LEU A 41 -11.10 2.90 2.46
N ARG A 42 -10.44 3.89 1.85
CA ARG A 42 -10.83 5.30 1.86
C ARG A 42 -11.04 5.76 0.43
N GLU A 43 -11.95 6.70 0.25
CA GLU A 43 -12.04 7.39 -1.03
C GLU A 43 -10.70 8.07 -1.30
N PRO A 44 -10.10 7.84 -2.48
CA PRO A 44 -8.85 8.49 -2.85
C PRO A 44 -9.10 9.99 -2.95
N ASP A 45 -8.25 10.80 -2.32
CA ASP A 45 -8.21 12.25 -2.56
C ASP A 45 -7.65 12.48 -3.98
N PRO A 46 -8.46 12.90 -4.96
CA PRO A 46 -8.01 13.00 -6.35
C PRO A 46 -6.84 13.97 -6.52
N GLU A 47 -6.82 15.05 -5.74
CA GLU A 47 -5.75 16.06 -5.81
C GLU A 47 -4.45 15.53 -5.18
N ALA A 48 -4.54 14.74 -4.11
CA ALA A 48 -3.38 14.07 -3.56
C ALA A 48 -2.79 13.05 -4.55
N TRP A 49 -3.65 12.24 -5.19
CA TRP A 49 -3.20 11.28 -6.20
C TRP A 49 -2.58 11.94 -7.42
N LYS A 50 -3.20 13.02 -7.91
CA LYS A 50 -2.63 13.81 -9.01
C LYS A 50 -1.22 14.30 -8.66
N ARG A 51 -1.02 14.87 -7.47
CA ARG A 51 0.31 15.32 -7.01
C ARG A 51 1.33 14.18 -6.98
N VAL A 52 0.94 12.99 -6.55
CA VAL A 52 1.83 11.82 -6.55
C VAL A 52 2.21 11.41 -7.98
N LEU A 53 1.25 11.39 -8.89
CA LEU A 53 1.50 11.06 -10.30
C LEU A 53 2.40 12.09 -10.97
N ASP A 54 2.15 13.39 -10.76
CA ASP A 54 2.99 14.48 -11.26
C ASP A 54 4.44 14.34 -10.75
N GLN A 55 4.64 13.93 -9.50
CA GLN A 55 5.96 13.67 -8.93
C GLN A 55 6.66 12.48 -9.58
N ILE A 56 5.91 11.39 -9.84
CA ILE A 56 6.43 10.21 -10.53
C ILE A 56 6.87 10.59 -11.94
N GLU A 57 6.04 11.33 -12.68
CA GLU A 57 6.37 11.80 -14.03
C GLU A 57 7.60 12.71 -14.04
N ALA A 58 7.67 13.67 -13.12
CA ALA A 58 8.82 14.57 -12.98
C ALA A 58 10.11 13.81 -12.67
N HIS A 59 10.05 12.78 -11.81
CA HIS A 59 11.21 11.93 -11.52
C HIS A 59 11.60 11.08 -12.72
N HIS A 60 10.61 10.47 -13.39
CA HIS A 60 10.83 9.66 -14.59
C HIS A 60 11.48 10.48 -15.72
N ALA A 61 11.11 11.74 -15.88
CA ALA A 61 11.72 12.65 -16.86
C ALA A 61 13.23 12.84 -16.63
N GLN A 62 13.68 12.80 -15.36
CA GLN A 62 15.08 12.99 -14.95
C GLN A 62 15.94 11.73 -15.04
N LEU A 63 15.34 10.54 -15.27
CA LEU A 63 16.09 9.30 -15.37
C LEU A 63 17.04 9.31 -16.57
N SER A 64 18.20 8.70 -16.40
CA SER A 64 19.17 8.52 -17.49
C SER A 64 18.62 7.59 -18.57
N PRO A 65 19.08 7.70 -19.83
CA PRO A 65 18.69 6.77 -20.89
C PRO A 65 18.96 5.30 -20.56
N GLU A 66 20.08 5.03 -19.88
CA GLU A 66 20.46 3.67 -19.44
C GLU A 66 19.45 3.11 -18.42
N THR A 67 19.05 3.92 -17.43
CA THR A 67 18.06 3.50 -16.43
C THR A 67 16.68 3.28 -17.06
N LYS A 68 16.29 4.10 -18.04
CA LYS A 68 15.03 3.91 -18.79
C LYS A 68 15.03 2.60 -19.58
N ALA A 69 16.12 2.33 -20.31
CA ALA A 69 16.26 1.08 -21.06
C ALA A 69 16.25 -0.16 -20.15
N TRP A 70 16.87 -0.07 -18.97
CA TRP A 70 16.80 -1.14 -17.97
C TRP A 70 15.39 -1.35 -17.41
N LEU A 71 14.65 -0.26 -17.12
CA LEU A 71 13.27 -0.34 -16.64
C LEU A 71 12.35 -1.00 -17.67
N GLU A 72 12.48 -0.63 -18.95
CA GLU A 72 11.71 -1.23 -20.05
C GLU A 72 11.96 -2.74 -20.13
N GLN A 73 13.24 -3.16 -20.15
CA GLN A 73 13.59 -4.59 -20.18
C GLN A 73 13.07 -5.36 -18.96
N PHE A 74 13.11 -4.75 -17.77
CA PHE A 74 12.61 -5.36 -16.55
C PHE A 74 11.09 -5.56 -16.60
N LEU A 75 10.35 -4.60 -17.15
CA LEU A 75 8.89 -4.69 -17.26
C LEU A 75 8.49 -5.74 -18.29
N ASP A 76 9.13 -5.76 -19.46
CA ASP A 76 8.87 -6.75 -20.52
C ASP A 76 9.14 -8.19 -20.06
N ALA A 77 10.14 -8.38 -19.19
CA ALA A 77 10.47 -9.70 -18.63
C ALA A 77 9.45 -10.20 -17.59
N ARG A 78 8.64 -9.32 -16.99
CA ARG A 78 7.62 -9.68 -15.99
C ARG A 78 6.26 -10.03 -16.58
N GLU A 79 5.99 -9.60 -17.82
CA GLU A 79 4.74 -9.89 -18.53
C GLU A 79 4.76 -11.24 -19.27
N GLN A 80 5.88 -11.97 -19.19
CA GLN A 80 6.08 -13.32 -19.74
C GLN A 80 5.92 -14.40 -18.66
#